data_AF-A0A7N8WJ97-F1
#
_entry.id   AF-A0A7N8WJ97-F1
#
_cell.length_a   1.000
_cell.length_b   1.000
_cell.length_c   1.000
_cell.angle_alpha   90.00
_cell.angle_beta   90.00
_cell.angle_gamma   90.00
#
_symmetry.space_group_name_H-M   'P 1'
#
loop_
_entity.id
_entity.type
_entity.pdbx_description
1 polymer ?
#
loop_
_entity_poly.entity_id
_entity_poly.type
_entity_poly.pdbx_seq_one_letter_code
_entity_poly.pdbx_strand_id
1 'polypeptide(L)'
;PMAVCCWLLVHGLLFTSSFAHNEFFTSIGQMTDLLFTEKDLVRSLKDYIRAEENKLEQIKKWADKLDVLSAVATQDPEGFLGHPVNAFKLMKRLNTEWGELESLVLTDMSDVFISNLTIQRQHFPDDNDQTGAAKALMRLQDTYRLDTNTISTGQHQCLNLLYLDLFGFDRIYSVYQQGELERALQFTKRLLELDPAHQRANGNLKYFEYQLSKQKKVEEGDAEGRQKRETRGQADDYLPERKTYERLCRGEGVRMTPRRQSRLFCRYFDNDRHPRYVIGPVKQEDEWDRPRIVRYHNIVSDKEMEKVKELAKPRLRRATISNPVTGVLETAHYRISKSAWLGAYEHPVVDKINQRIEDITGLDVTTAEDLQVANYGVGGQYEPHFDFGRKNEPDAFEELGTGNRIATWLLYMSDVQAGGATVFTDAGAAVWPKKGTAVFWYNLHPSGEGDYRTRHAACPVLVGNKWVSNKWIHERGQEFRRRCGLQETD
;
A
#
# COMPACT_ATOMS: atom_id res chain seq x y z
N PRO A 1 34.74 56.33 -11.63
CA PRO A 1 33.96 55.78 -12.76
C PRO A 1 34.16 54.25 -12.85
N MET A 2 33.54 53.50 -11.94
CA MET A 2 32.29 52.74 -12.17
C MET A 2 32.50 51.61 -13.21
N ALA A 3 32.91 50.41 -12.79
CA ALA A 3 32.05 49.36 -12.21
C ALA A 3 30.97 48.88 -13.20
N VAL A 4 31.33 47.89 -14.02
CA VAL A 4 30.35 47.07 -14.75
C VAL A 4 30.19 45.78 -13.97
N CYS A 5 29.05 45.73 -13.26
CA CYS A 5 28.58 44.64 -12.43
C CYS A 5 28.06 43.51 -13.33
N CYS A 6 28.73 42.35 -13.33
CA CYS A 6 28.16 41.12 -13.85
C CYS A 6 27.39 40.46 -12.70
N TRP A 7 26.07 40.70 -12.65
CA TRP A 7 25.17 40.00 -11.74
C TRP A 7 25.00 38.55 -12.23
N LEU A 8 25.77 37.64 -11.64
CA LEU A 8 25.42 36.22 -11.57
C LEU A 8 24.17 36.09 -10.70
N LEU A 9 23.00 36.03 -11.33
CA LEU A 9 21.77 35.56 -10.70
C LEU A 9 21.96 34.07 -10.38
N VAL A 10 22.52 33.79 -9.21
CA VAL A 10 22.39 32.51 -8.53
C VAL A 10 20.92 32.40 -8.10
N HIS A 11 20.05 32.00 -9.02
CA HIS A 11 18.81 31.35 -8.63
C HIS A 11 19.17 29.95 -8.14
N GLY A 12 19.60 29.90 -6.87
CA GLY A 12 19.40 28.73 -6.05
C GLY A 12 17.89 28.50 -5.98
N LEU A 13 17.37 27.69 -6.89
CA LEU A 13 16.18 26.90 -6.63
C LEU A 13 16.54 26.02 -5.44
N LEU A 14 16.28 26.58 -4.25
CA LEU A 14 16.00 25.81 -3.06
C LEU A 14 14.99 24.76 -3.50
N PHE A 15 15.47 23.56 -3.76
CA PHE A 15 14.69 22.36 -3.55
C PHE A 15 14.29 22.43 -2.08
N THR A 16 13.17 23.09 -1.80
CA THR A 16 12.35 22.68 -0.68
C THR A 16 12.03 21.24 -1.01
N SER A 17 12.78 20.33 -0.41
CA SER A 17 12.34 18.96 -0.23
C SER A 17 11.05 19.08 0.58
N SER A 18 9.94 19.30 -0.11
CA SER A 18 8.64 18.93 0.40
C SER A 18 8.83 17.47 0.77
N PHE A 19 8.93 17.20 2.06
CA PHE A 19 8.95 15.83 2.57
C PHE A 19 7.63 15.24 2.11
N ALA A 20 7.66 14.57 0.96
CA ALA A 20 6.50 13.89 0.43
C ALA A 20 6.09 12.88 1.48
N HIS A 21 4.96 13.12 2.16
CA HIS A 21 4.40 12.17 3.12
C HIS A 21 4.24 10.84 2.40
N ASN A 22 5.01 9.85 2.84
CA ASN A 22 4.97 8.53 2.27
C ASN A 22 3.82 7.80 2.92
N GLU A 23 2.69 7.71 2.22
CA GLU A 23 1.58 6.88 2.70
C GLU A 23 1.94 5.40 2.52
N PHE A 24 2.58 4.81 3.53
CA PHE A 24 3.20 3.49 3.52
C PHE A 24 2.18 2.38 3.26
N PHE A 25 0.96 2.51 3.80
CA PHE A 25 -0.09 1.49 3.68
C PHE A 25 -0.49 1.19 2.22
N THR A 26 -0.19 2.09 1.29
CA THR A 26 -0.55 1.98 -0.13
C THR A 26 0.46 1.17 -0.98
N SER A 27 1.59 0.74 -0.41
CA SER A 27 2.64 -0.04 -1.09
C SER A 27 3.33 -1.03 -0.14
N ILE A 28 3.20 -2.33 -0.42
CA ILE A 28 3.95 -3.37 0.33
C ILE A 28 5.46 -3.18 0.18
N GLY A 29 5.91 -2.67 -0.97
CA GLY A 29 7.32 -2.37 -1.19
C GLY A 29 7.88 -1.43 -0.12
N GLN A 30 7.17 -0.35 0.22
CA GLN A 30 7.62 0.61 1.23
C GLN A 30 7.35 0.14 2.66
N MET A 31 6.30 -0.66 2.90
CA MET A 31 6.12 -1.31 4.21
C MET A 31 7.26 -2.28 4.54
N THR A 32 7.90 -2.86 3.53
CA THR A 32 9.08 -3.72 3.75
C THR A 32 10.25 -2.93 4.34
N ASP A 33 10.41 -1.65 3.96
CA ASP A 33 11.46 -0.79 4.50
C ASP A 33 11.24 -0.54 6.01
N LEU A 34 9.99 -0.43 6.46
CA LEU A 34 9.64 -0.28 7.88
C LEU A 34 10.08 -1.47 8.73
N LEU A 35 10.03 -2.70 8.20
CA LEU A 35 10.50 -3.89 8.90
C LEU A 35 12.02 -3.86 9.13
N PHE A 36 12.78 -3.34 8.18
CA PHE A 36 14.22 -3.15 8.34
C PHE A 36 14.51 -2.06 9.38
N THR A 37 13.78 -0.95 9.35
CA THR A 37 13.86 0.10 10.37
C THR A 37 13.55 -0.44 11.77
N GLU A 38 12.48 -1.21 11.93
CA GLU A 38 12.13 -1.84 13.21
C GLU A 38 13.26 -2.76 13.70
N LYS A 39 13.80 -3.61 12.82
CA LYS A 39 14.92 -4.50 13.14
C LYS A 39 16.15 -3.72 13.62
N ASP A 40 16.48 -2.62 12.97
CA ASP A 40 17.62 -1.78 13.33
C ASP A 40 17.40 -1.06 14.67
N LEU A 41 16.18 -0.61 14.95
CA LEU A 41 15.80 -0.04 16.26
C LEU A 41 15.87 -1.07 17.38
N VAL A 42 15.40 -2.29 17.14
CA VAL A 42 15.50 -3.39 18.11
C VAL A 42 16.97 -3.72 18.41
N ARG A 43 17.84 -3.73 17.39
CA ARG A 43 19.28 -3.89 17.59
C ARG A 43 19.84 -2.75 18.44
N SER A 44 19.51 -1.51 18.10
CA SER A 44 19.95 -0.32 18.85
C SER A 44 19.50 -0.35 20.32
N LEU A 45 18.27 -0.81 20.59
CA LEU A 45 17.75 -0.98 21.94
C LEU A 45 18.52 -2.04 22.72
N LYS A 46 18.85 -3.18 22.08
CA LYS A 46 19.66 -4.23 22.72
C LYS A 46 21.06 -3.76 23.07
N ASP A 47 21.67 -2.95 22.21
CA ASP A 47 23.00 -2.40 22.48
C ASP A 47 22.96 -1.37 23.61
N TYR A 48 21.91 -0.55 23.70
CA TYR A 48 21.65 0.31 24.86
C TYR A 48 21.49 -0.49 26.15
N ILE A 49 20.66 -1.54 26.14
CA ILE A 49 20.45 -2.40 27.33
C ILE A 49 21.77 -2.99 27.80
N ARG A 50 22.60 -3.54 26.91
CA ARG A 50 23.92 -4.08 27.27
C ARG A 50 24.84 -3.03 27.88
N ALA A 51 24.77 -1.81 27.37
CA ALA A 51 25.58 -0.70 27.84
C ALA A 51 25.18 -0.29 29.27
N GLU A 52 23.88 -0.22 29.56
CA GLU A 52 23.33 0.01 30.90
C GLU A 52 23.64 -1.15 31.85
N GLU A 53 23.51 -2.40 31.40
CA GLU A 53 23.86 -3.58 32.20
C GLU A 53 25.34 -3.57 32.60
N ASN A 54 26.24 -3.22 31.67
CA ASN A 54 27.68 -3.13 31.95
C ASN A 54 28.00 -1.97 32.91
N LYS A 55 27.31 -0.83 32.79
CA LYS A 55 27.42 0.28 33.75
C LYS A 55 26.93 -0.15 35.14
N LEU A 56 25.78 -0.80 35.21
CA LEU A 56 25.20 -1.31 36.46
C LEU A 56 26.11 -2.35 37.11
N GLU A 57 26.72 -3.24 36.32
CA GLU A 57 27.65 -4.25 36.80
C GLU A 57 28.91 -3.63 37.41
N GLN A 58 29.43 -2.55 36.81
CA GLN A 58 30.56 -1.79 37.38
C GLN A 58 30.18 -1.11 38.70
N ILE A 59 28.99 -0.51 38.78
CA ILE A 59 28.47 0.11 40.00
C ILE A 59 28.30 -0.94 41.11
N LYS A 60 27.74 -2.12 40.79
CA LYS A 60 27.60 -3.24 41.74
C LYS A 60 28.94 -3.68 42.29
N LYS A 61 29.94 -3.93 41.43
CA LYS A 61 31.30 -4.30 41.85
C LYS A 61 31.93 -3.26 42.77
N TRP A 62 31.68 -1.98 42.50
CA TRP A 62 32.18 -0.89 43.34
C TRP A 62 31.51 -0.87 44.71
N ALA A 63 30.18 -1.08 44.77
CA ALA A 63 29.42 -1.19 46.01
C ALA A 63 29.88 -2.40 46.85
N ASP A 64 30.02 -3.58 46.25
CA ASP A 64 30.48 -4.81 46.93
C ASP A 64 31.89 -4.64 47.52
N LYS A 65 32.80 -4.00 46.76
CA LYS A 65 34.16 -3.69 47.23
C LYS A 65 34.14 -2.80 48.47
N LEU A 66 33.25 -1.82 48.54
CA LEU A 66 33.15 -0.92 49.68
C LEU A 66 32.49 -1.55 50.89
N ASP A 67 31.49 -2.41 50.68
CA ASP A 67 30.83 -3.12 51.76
C ASP A 67 31.84 -3.97 52.55
N VAL A 68 32.67 -4.73 51.84
CA VAL A 68 33.76 -5.53 52.44
C VAL A 68 34.76 -4.64 53.20
N LEU A 69 35.17 -3.51 52.63
CA LEU A 69 36.15 -2.60 53.25
C LEU A 69 35.56 -1.87 54.47
N SER A 70 34.28 -1.53 54.43
CA SER A 70 33.56 -0.86 55.52
C SER A 70 33.32 -1.81 56.69
N ALA A 71 32.96 -3.07 56.42
CA ALA A 71 32.75 -4.09 57.44
C ALA A 71 34.02 -4.33 58.29
N VAL A 72 35.21 -4.35 57.67
CA VAL A 72 36.49 -4.49 58.39
C VAL A 72 36.81 -3.24 59.20
N ALA A 73 36.58 -2.05 58.64
CA ALA A 73 36.92 -0.78 59.29
C ALA A 73 35.98 -0.44 60.46
N THR A 74 34.74 -0.92 60.46
CA THR A 74 33.73 -0.62 61.49
C THR A 74 33.81 -1.53 62.71
N GLN A 75 34.50 -2.67 62.63
CA GLN A 75 34.71 -3.59 63.77
C GLN A 75 35.68 -3.03 64.82
N ASP A 76 36.73 -2.32 64.40
CA ASP A 76 37.68 -1.61 65.26
C ASP A 76 38.18 -0.33 64.56
N PRO A 77 37.42 0.78 64.65
CA PRO A 77 37.74 2.01 63.93
C PRO A 77 39.08 2.64 64.34
N GLU A 78 39.38 2.66 65.65
CA GLU A 78 40.62 3.27 66.16
C GLU A 78 41.85 2.43 65.79
N GLY A 79 41.80 1.10 65.93
CA GLY A 79 42.89 0.23 65.51
C GLY A 79 43.07 0.19 63.99
N PHE A 80 41.99 0.23 63.21
CA PHE A 80 42.04 0.27 61.76
C PHE A 80 42.67 1.57 61.25
N LEU A 81 42.25 2.73 61.80
CA LEU A 81 42.79 4.05 61.43
C LEU A 81 44.16 4.34 62.04
N GLY A 82 44.53 3.65 63.13
CA GLY A 82 45.88 3.66 63.69
C GLY A 82 46.95 3.16 62.70
N HIS A 83 46.55 2.38 61.68
CA HIS A 83 47.43 2.01 60.58
C HIS A 83 47.48 3.12 59.50
N PRO A 84 48.63 3.78 59.28
CA PRO A 84 48.71 4.98 58.43
C PRO A 84 48.30 4.72 56.96
N VAL A 85 48.51 3.51 56.44
CA VAL A 85 48.05 3.15 55.08
C VAL A 85 46.53 3.06 54.99
N ASN A 86 45.84 2.63 56.05
CA ASN A 86 44.38 2.49 56.06
C ASN A 86 43.71 3.87 56.16
N ALA A 87 44.26 4.75 57.01
CA ALA A 87 43.86 6.16 57.08
C ALA A 87 44.02 6.86 55.71
N PHE A 88 45.19 6.70 55.06
CA PHE A 88 45.42 7.24 53.72
C PHE A 88 44.46 6.66 52.68
N LYS A 89 44.21 5.35 52.68
CA LYS A 89 43.26 4.70 51.76
C LYS A 89 41.84 5.23 51.95
N LEU A 90 41.38 5.46 53.18
CA LEU A 90 40.08 6.05 53.44
C LEU A 90 39.99 7.49 52.91
N MET A 91 40.99 8.32 53.22
CA MET A 91 41.08 9.68 52.70
C MET A 91 41.09 9.72 51.17
N LYS A 92 41.90 8.87 50.52
CA LYS A 92 41.94 8.76 49.07
C LYS A 92 40.59 8.36 48.49
N ARG A 93 39.91 7.35 49.06
CA ARG A 93 38.58 6.93 48.60
C ARG A 93 37.60 8.09 48.61
N LEU A 94 37.48 8.77 49.75
CA LEU A 94 36.55 9.89 49.94
C LEU A 94 36.93 11.14 49.12
N ASN A 95 38.21 11.33 48.81
CA ASN A 95 38.67 12.48 48.04
C ASN A 95 38.58 12.28 46.52
N THR A 96 38.87 11.08 45.99
CA THR A 96 38.96 10.84 44.54
C THR A 96 38.08 9.71 44.03
N GLU A 97 38.04 8.55 44.71
CA GLU A 97 37.36 7.37 44.16
C GLU A 97 35.83 7.49 44.15
N TRP A 98 35.24 8.27 45.07
CA TRP A 98 33.81 8.60 45.03
C TRP A 98 33.45 9.50 43.83
N GLY A 99 34.35 10.40 43.41
CA GLY A 99 34.14 11.22 42.21
C GLY A 99 34.18 10.40 40.91
N GLU A 100 34.98 9.32 40.87
CA GLU A 100 34.98 8.37 39.76
C GLU A 100 33.64 7.61 39.66
N LEU A 101 33.07 7.19 40.81
CA LEU A 101 31.73 6.59 40.84
C LEU A 101 30.67 7.59 40.37
N GLU A 102 30.70 8.83 40.87
CA GLU A 102 29.77 9.88 40.45
C GLU A 102 29.78 10.06 38.94
N SER A 103 30.98 10.14 38.34
CA SER A 103 31.14 10.22 36.88
C SER A 103 30.56 9.01 36.15
N LEU A 104 30.79 7.79 36.65
CA LEU A 104 30.21 6.58 36.07
C LEU A 104 28.68 6.59 36.14
N VAL A 105 28.10 6.97 37.29
CA VAL A 105 26.65 7.03 37.50
C VAL A 105 26.01 8.09 36.60
N LEU A 106 26.67 9.24 36.43
CA LEU A 106 26.19 10.33 35.58
C LEU A 106 26.40 10.09 34.07
N THR A 107 27.18 9.09 33.67
CA THR A 107 27.40 8.79 32.25
C THR A 107 26.10 8.35 31.59
N ASP A 108 25.65 9.09 30.58
CA ASP A 108 24.46 8.76 29.80
C ASP A 108 24.78 7.70 28.73
N MET A 109 24.16 6.52 28.82
CA MET A 109 24.33 5.46 27.82
C MET A 109 23.30 5.60 26.67
N SER A 110 22.34 6.52 26.79
CA SER A 110 21.18 6.63 25.91
C SER A 110 21.45 7.38 24.60
N ASP A 111 22.50 8.22 24.53
CA ASP A 111 22.79 9.09 23.38
C ASP A 111 22.75 8.38 22.02
N VAL A 112 23.37 7.20 21.91
CA VAL A 112 23.42 6.43 20.66
C VAL A 112 22.03 5.90 20.28
N PHE A 113 21.26 5.44 21.27
CA PHE A 113 19.91 4.94 21.03
C PHE A 113 18.94 6.08 20.69
N ILE A 114 18.98 7.18 21.45
CA ILE A 114 18.10 8.33 21.23
C ILE A 114 18.41 9.01 19.90
N SER A 115 19.68 9.15 19.52
CA SER A 115 20.04 9.70 18.20
C SER A 115 19.54 8.83 17.05
N ASN A 116 19.75 7.51 17.12
CA ASN A 116 19.22 6.59 16.10
C ASN A 116 17.68 6.63 16.03
N LEU A 117 17.01 6.58 17.18
CA LEU A 117 15.56 6.70 17.26
C LEU A 117 15.07 8.03 16.65
N THR A 118 15.75 9.13 16.95
CA THR A 118 15.39 10.47 16.45
C THR A 118 15.52 10.57 14.93
N ILE A 119 16.57 9.98 14.35
CA ILE A 119 16.78 9.92 12.90
C ILE A 119 15.68 9.08 12.23
N GLN A 120 15.42 7.88 12.77
CA GLN A 120 14.43 6.96 12.19
C GLN A 120 13.01 7.46 12.36
N ARG A 121 12.70 8.18 13.45
CA ARG A 121 11.36 8.73 13.74
C ARG A 121 10.82 9.65 12.64
N GLN A 122 11.70 10.30 11.87
CA GLN A 122 11.30 11.13 10.72
C GLN A 122 10.63 10.32 9.60
N HIS A 123 10.83 9.00 9.59
CA HIS A 123 10.34 8.07 8.58
C HIS A 123 9.26 7.12 9.11
N PHE A 124 8.80 7.33 10.34
CA PHE A 124 7.74 6.50 10.91
C PHE A 124 6.39 6.78 10.25
N PRO A 125 5.49 5.79 10.20
CA PRO A 125 4.10 6.01 9.82
C PRO A 125 3.43 7.04 10.72
N ASP A 126 2.49 7.80 10.15
CA ASP A 126 1.68 8.76 10.88
C ASP A 126 0.24 8.25 11.15
N ASP A 127 -0.61 9.10 11.74
CA ASP A 127 -2.01 8.77 12.00
C ASP A 127 -2.82 8.52 10.72
N ASN A 128 -2.43 9.12 9.58
CA ASN A 128 -3.07 8.90 8.29
C ASN A 128 -2.76 7.50 7.76
N ASP A 129 -1.52 7.04 7.92
CA ASP A 129 -1.12 5.68 7.58
C ASP A 129 -1.89 4.64 8.38
N GLN A 130 -2.00 4.84 9.69
CA GLN A 130 -2.76 3.95 10.58
C GLN A 130 -4.24 3.93 10.18
N THR A 131 -4.85 5.10 9.96
CA THR A 131 -6.24 5.22 9.53
C THR A 131 -6.46 4.57 8.15
N GLY A 132 -5.52 4.77 7.22
CA GLY A 132 -5.54 4.18 5.88
C GLY A 132 -5.49 2.65 5.91
N ALA A 133 -4.60 2.09 6.74
CA ALA A 133 -4.51 0.65 6.98
C ALA A 133 -5.79 0.09 7.60
N ALA A 134 -6.38 0.76 8.59
CA ALA A 134 -7.64 0.34 9.20
C ALA A 134 -8.80 0.34 8.19
N LYS A 135 -8.92 1.38 7.35
CA LYS A 135 -9.90 1.45 6.26
C LYS A 135 -9.70 0.32 5.24
N ALA A 136 -8.45 -0.02 4.93
CA ALA A 136 -8.14 -1.13 4.04
C ALA A 136 -8.58 -2.47 4.62
N LEU A 137 -8.37 -2.70 5.92
CA LEU A 137 -8.84 -3.91 6.60
C LEU A 137 -10.37 -4.00 6.61
N MET A 138 -11.07 -2.91 6.88
CA MET A 138 -12.55 -2.87 6.79
C MET A 138 -13.04 -3.28 5.40
N ARG A 139 -12.42 -2.71 4.36
CA ARG A 139 -12.72 -3.04 2.96
C ARG A 139 -12.53 -4.52 2.66
N LEU A 140 -11.47 -5.14 3.18
CA LEU A 140 -11.24 -6.57 3.04
C LEU A 140 -12.36 -7.39 3.68
N GLN A 141 -12.86 -6.97 4.86
CA GLN A 141 -13.98 -7.66 5.51
C GLN A 141 -15.25 -7.57 4.67
N ASP A 142 -15.57 -6.37 4.19
CA ASP A 142 -16.79 -6.14 3.41
C ASP A 142 -16.72 -6.89 2.06
N THR A 143 -15.59 -6.78 1.34
CA THR A 143 -15.40 -7.41 0.02
C THR A 143 -15.41 -8.93 0.11
N TYR A 144 -14.66 -9.51 1.05
CA TYR A 144 -14.46 -10.97 1.14
C TYR A 144 -15.39 -11.64 2.16
N ARG A 145 -16.30 -10.90 2.79
CA ARG A 145 -17.21 -11.38 3.84
C ARG A 145 -16.47 -12.10 4.98
N LEU A 146 -15.36 -11.52 5.41
CA LEU A 146 -14.52 -12.09 6.46
C LEU A 146 -15.13 -11.78 7.81
N ASP A 147 -15.25 -12.79 8.68
CA ASP A 147 -15.69 -12.56 10.05
C ASP A 147 -14.61 -11.83 10.85
N THR A 148 -15.07 -11.02 11.80
CA THR A 148 -14.21 -10.21 12.66
C THR A 148 -13.21 -11.04 13.46
N ASN A 149 -13.65 -12.23 13.93
CA ASN A 149 -12.82 -13.16 14.66
C ASN A 149 -11.76 -13.79 13.75
N THR A 150 -12.12 -14.07 12.50
CA THR A 150 -11.21 -14.71 11.55
C THR A 150 -10.06 -13.80 11.13
N ILE A 151 -10.29 -12.48 11.04
CA ILE A 151 -9.24 -11.50 10.80
C ILE A 151 -8.38 -11.30 12.05
N SER A 152 -8.95 -11.21 13.24
CA SER A 152 -8.19 -10.93 14.47
C SER A 152 -7.32 -12.11 14.90
N THR A 153 -7.81 -13.34 14.74
CA THR A 153 -7.09 -14.56 15.11
C THR A 153 -6.15 -15.06 14.00
N GLY A 154 -6.27 -14.51 12.80
CA GLY A 154 -5.54 -15.00 11.64
C GLY A 154 -5.85 -16.46 11.33
N GLN A 155 -7.10 -16.93 11.54
CA GLN A 155 -7.53 -18.30 11.24
C GLN A 155 -8.37 -18.37 9.96
N HIS A 156 -7.83 -17.93 8.83
CA HIS A 156 -8.45 -18.16 7.51
C HIS A 156 -7.61 -19.17 6.75
N GLN A 157 -8.23 -19.99 5.88
CA GLN A 157 -7.53 -21.01 5.05
C GLN A 157 -6.32 -20.47 4.25
N CYS A 158 -6.19 -19.15 4.07
CA CYS A 158 -5.04 -18.48 3.41
C CYS A 158 -4.23 -17.53 4.30
N LEU A 159 -4.65 -17.28 5.54
CA LEU A 159 -3.96 -16.38 6.48
C LEU A 159 -3.49 -17.26 7.63
N ASN A 160 -2.21 -17.63 7.67
CA ASN A 160 -1.57 -18.09 8.90
C ASN A 160 -0.77 -16.91 9.43
N LEU A 161 -1.43 -16.01 10.18
CA LEU A 161 -0.75 -14.89 10.84
C LEU A 161 -0.70 -15.15 12.35
N LEU A 162 0.39 -14.72 12.99
CA LEU A 162 0.48 -14.72 14.44
C LEU A 162 -0.58 -13.79 15.02
N TYR A 163 -1.20 -14.26 16.11
CA TYR A 163 -2.12 -13.58 17.01
C TYR A 163 -1.90 -12.05 17.08
N LEU A 164 -2.92 -11.26 16.80
CA LEU A 164 -2.94 -9.81 17.02
C LEU A 164 -4.21 -9.41 17.76
N ASP A 165 -4.10 -9.27 19.09
CA ASP A 165 -5.10 -8.65 19.98
C ASP A 165 -5.23 -7.12 19.78
N LEU A 166 -4.76 -6.55 18.66
CA LEU A 166 -4.65 -5.11 18.42
C LEU A 166 -5.78 -4.50 17.57
N PHE A 167 -6.71 -5.31 17.04
CA PHE A 167 -7.71 -4.82 16.07
C PHE A 167 -8.98 -4.19 16.66
N GLY A 168 -9.12 -4.12 17.98
CA GLY A 168 -10.33 -3.60 18.62
C GLY A 168 -10.49 -2.10 18.46
N PHE A 169 -9.51 -1.32 18.95
CA PHE A 169 -9.64 0.13 19.09
C PHE A 169 -9.51 0.89 17.75
N ASP A 170 -8.53 0.54 16.94
CA ASP A 170 -8.25 1.27 15.69
C ASP A 170 -9.39 1.14 14.68
N ARG A 171 -10.05 -0.03 14.69
CA ARG A 171 -11.27 -0.26 13.92
C ARG A 171 -12.43 0.61 14.38
N ILE A 172 -12.62 0.77 15.69
CA ILE A 172 -13.65 1.65 16.25
C ILE A 172 -13.43 3.09 15.77
N TYR A 173 -12.18 3.56 15.84
CA TYR A 173 -11.81 4.89 15.40
C TYR A 173 -12.03 5.09 13.89
N SER A 174 -11.62 4.13 13.05
CA SER A 174 -11.78 4.24 11.61
C SER A 174 -13.25 4.25 11.16
N VAL A 175 -14.10 3.42 11.77
CA VAL A 175 -15.55 3.39 11.52
C VAL A 175 -16.20 4.71 11.94
N TYR A 176 -15.79 5.26 13.09
CA TYR A 176 -16.28 6.57 13.54
C TYR A 176 -15.92 7.70 12.57
N GLN A 177 -14.67 7.73 12.07
CA GLN A 177 -14.22 8.71 11.07
C GLN A 177 -14.98 8.63 9.74
N GLN A 178 -15.64 7.50 9.44
CA GLN A 178 -16.50 7.35 8.27
C GLN A 178 -17.95 7.83 8.50
N GLY A 179 -18.28 8.30 9.70
CA GLY A 179 -19.63 8.74 10.07
C GLY A 179 -20.58 7.61 10.46
N GLU A 180 -20.13 6.35 10.47
CA GLU A 180 -20.92 5.18 10.87
C GLU A 180 -20.97 5.03 12.40
N LEU A 181 -21.59 6.00 13.08
CA LEU A 181 -21.59 6.11 14.54
C LEU A 181 -22.20 4.89 15.25
N GLU A 182 -23.26 4.31 14.68
CA GLU A 182 -23.93 3.11 15.22
C GLU A 182 -23.02 1.88 15.19
N ARG A 183 -22.29 1.69 14.09
CA ARG A 183 -21.38 0.56 13.90
C ARG A 183 -20.13 0.73 14.77
N ALA A 184 -19.62 1.95 14.93
CA ALA A 184 -18.54 2.27 15.86
C ALA A 184 -18.93 1.96 17.32
N LEU A 185 -20.17 2.31 17.71
CA LEU A 185 -20.72 1.99 19.03
C LEU A 185 -20.83 0.47 19.24
N GLN A 186 -21.31 -0.27 18.25
CA GLN A 186 -21.41 -1.73 18.33
C GLN A 186 -20.04 -2.40 18.54
N PHE A 187 -19.02 -1.98 17.78
CA PHE A 187 -17.66 -2.48 17.99
C PHE A 187 -17.10 -2.11 19.35
N THR A 188 -17.41 -0.91 19.85
CA THR A 188 -16.98 -0.48 21.20
C THR A 188 -17.58 -1.37 22.29
N LYS A 189 -18.87 -1.72 22.18
CA LYS A 189 -19.53 -2.64 23.11
C LYS A 189 -18.88 -4.02 23.08
N ARG A 190 -18.62 -4.56 21.89
CA ARG A 190 -17.96 -5.86 21.72
C ARG A 190 -16.52 -5.87 22.25
N LEU A 191 -15.78 -4.76 22.14
CA LEU A 191 -14.44 -4.62 22.73
C LEU A 191 -14.51 -4.64 24.27
N LEU A 192 -15.49 -3.95 24.86
CA LEU A 192 -15.68 -3.93 26.31
C LEU A 192 -16.22 -5.26 26.88
N GLU A 193 -16.85 -6.10 26.06
CA GLU A 193 -17.18 -7.48 26.42
C GLU A 193 -15.92 -8.35 26.58
N LEU A 194 -14.86 -8.07 25.81
CA LEU A 194 -13.59 -8.79 25.85
C LEU A 194 -12.62 -8.21 26.89
N ASP A 195 -12.53 -6.88 26.97
CA ASP A 195 -11.73 -6.14 27.95
C ASP A 195 -12.56 -5.03 28.62
N PRO A 196 -13.27 -5.35 29.72
CA PRO A 196 -14.09 -4.37 30.45
C PRO A 196 -13.28 -3.22 31.04
N ALA A 197 -11.97 -3.42 31.30
CA ALA A 197 -11.09 -2.43 31.92
C ALA A 197 -10.46 -1.47 30.90
N HIS A 198 -10.74 -1.63 29.61
CA HIS A 198 -10.16 -0.80 28.55
C HIS A 198 -10.56 0.68 28.71
N GLN A 199 -9.64 1.52 29.21
CA GLN A 199 -9.90 2.94 29.53
C GLN A 199 -10.47 3.72 28.34
N ARG A 200 -9.87 3.55 27.14
CA ARG A 200 -10.26 4.29 25.94
C ARG A 200 -11.62 3.89 25.37
N ALA A 201 -11.95 2.59 25.38
CA ALA A 201 -13.24 2.08 24.92
C ALA A 201 -14.39 2.54 25.83
N ASN A 202 -14.16 2.59 27.15
CA ASN A 202 -15.11 3.16 28.11
C ASN A 202 -15.40 4.64 27.86
N GLY A 203 -14.38 5.42 27.48
CA GLY A 203 -14.55 6.82 27.05
C GLY A 203 -15.34 6.95 25.74
N ASN A 204 -14.97 6.16 24.73
CA ASN A 204 -15.64 6.13 23.44
C ASN A 204 -17.12 5.72 23.54
N LEU A 205 -17.46 4.76 24.39
CA LEU A 205 -18.84 4.31 24.61
C LEU A 205 -19.74 5.49 25.00
N LYS A 206 -19.34 6.22 26.04
CA LYS A 206 -20.06 7.41 26.52
C LYS A 206 -20.15 8.49 25.45
N TYR A 207 -19.05 8.72 24.72
CA TYR A 207 -19.01 9.73 23.66
C TYR A 207 -19.94 9.38 22.49
N PHE A 208 -19.91 8.15 21.98
CA PHE A 208 -20.75 7.73 20.87
C PHE A 208 -22.23 7.68 21.26
N GLU A 209 -22.58 7.18 22.44
CA GLU A 209 -23.96 7.21 22.95
C GLU A 209 -24.49 8.65 23.05
N TYR A 210 -23.65 9.59 23.51
CA TYR A 210 -24.00 11.00 23.54
C TYR A 210 -24.22 11.59 22.15
N GLN A 211 -23.32 11.35 21.19
CA GLN A 211 -23.48 11.82 19.80
C GLN A 211 -24.75 11.25 19.15
N LEU A 212 -25.06 9.97 19.39
CA LEU A 212 -26.27 9.32 18.87
C LEU A 212 -27.53 9.96 19.47
N SER A 213 -27.50 10.26 20.78
CA SER A 213 -28.62 10.93 21.45
C SER A 213 -28.85 12.35 20.92
N LYS A 214 -27.79 13.05 20.53
CA LYS A 214 -27.88 14.37 19.87
C LYS A 214 -28.51 14.25 18.48
N GLN A 215 -28.09 13.28 17.67
CA GLN A 215 -28.68 13.06 16.34
C GLN A 215 -30.18 12.75 16.45
N LYS A 216 -30.59 11.87 17.37
CA LYS A 216 -32.01 11.54 17.59
C LYS A 216 -32.84 12.75 18.01
N LYS A 217 -32.33 13.61 18.90
CA LYS A 217 -33.02 14.85 19.31
C LYS A 217 -33.19 15.85 18.17
N VAL A 218 -32.23 15.92 17.25
CA VAL A 218 -32.34 16.76 16.04
C VAL A 218 -33.38 16.19 15.07
N GLU A 219 -33.48 14.88 14.94
CA GLU A 219 -34.51 14.25 14.10
C GLU A 219 -35.92 14.28 14.69
N GLU A 220 -36.05 14.31 16.02
CA GLU A 220 -37.32 14.50 16.75
C GLU A 220 -37.81 15.95 16.71
N GLY A 221 -36.91 16.94 16.63
CA GLY A 221 -37.26 18.35 16.45
C GLY A 221 -37.72 18.73 15.03
N ASP A 222 -37.44 17.88 14.04
CA ASP A 222 -37.78 18.08 12.61
C ASP A 222 -39.07 17.34 12.20
N ALA A 223 -39.87 16.88 13.19
CA ALA A 223 -41.04 16.03 13.01
C ALA A 223 -42.30 16.75 12.49
N GLU A 224 -42.36 18.09 12.46
CA GLU A 224 -43.50 18.83 11.89
C GLU A 224 -43.43 19.04 10.36
N GLY A 225 -42.37 18.58 9.69
CA GLY A 225 -42.21 18.68 8.22
C GLY A 225 -42.30 17.35 7.44
N ARG A 226 -42.54 16.22 8.12
CA ARG A 226 -42.36 14.87 7.55
C ARG A 226 -43.66 14.24 7.05
N GLN A 227 -44.16 14.72 5.91
CA GLN A 227 -44.94 13.87 4.98
C GLN A 227 -44.28 13.72 3.59
N LYS A 228 -43.03 14.17 3.43
CA LYS A 228 -42.26 14.07 2.17
C LYS A 228 -40.86 13.44 2.30
N ARG A 229 -40.57 12.74 3.40
CA ARG A 229 -39.22 12.24 3.71
C ARG A 229 -39.16 10.72 3.98
N GLU A 230 -40.16 9.95 3.54
CA GLU A 230 -40.13 8.47 3.58
C GLU A 230 -39.32 7.82 2.43
N THR A 231 -38.68 8.62 1.58
CA THR A 231 -37.59 8.18 0.72
C THR A 231 -36.33 8.95 1.03
N ARG A 232 -35.84 8.91 2.28
CA ARG A 232 -34.39 8.99 2.49
C ARG A 232 -33.84 7.64 2.04
N GLY A 233 -33.71 7.50 0.72
CA GLY A 233 -33.02 6.40 0.09
C GLY A 233 -31.64 6.25 0.71
N GLN A 234 -31.13 5.02 0.64
CA GLN A 234 -29.72 4.69 0.78
C GLN A 234 -28.85 5.90 0.43
N ALA A 235 -27.94 6.31 1.32
CA ALA A 235 -26.87 7.22 0.93
C ALA A 235 -26.37 6.75 -0.43
N ASP A 236 -26.48 7.61 -1.46
CA ASP A 236 -26.18 7.25 -2.85
C ASP A 236 -24.86 6.47 -2.84
N ASP A 237 -24.92 5.17 -3.12
CA ASP A 237 -23.72 4.36 -3.17
C ASP A 237 -22.94 4.90 -4.36
N TYR A 238 -21.86 5.64 -4.06
CA TYR A 238 -20.98 6.27 -5.05
C TYR A 238 -20.52 5.26 -6.13
N LEU A 239 -20.53 3.96 -5.80
CA LEU A 239 -20.30 2.88 -6.73
C LEU A 239 -21.55 2.00 -6.90
N PRO A 240 -22.43 2.29 -7.88
CA PRO A 240 -23.70 1.55 -8.09
C PRO A 240 -23.51 0.04 -8.29
N GLU A 241 -22.35 -0.35 -8.82
CA GLU A 241 -21.98 -1.74 -9.13
C GLU A 241 -21.20 -2.45 -8.00
N ARG A 242 -21.09 -1.84 -6.80
CA ARG A 242 -20.32 -2.38 -5.67
C ARG A 242 -20.62 -3.85 -5.38
N LYS A 243 -21.91 -4.23 -5.35
CA LYS A 243 -22.32 -5.62 -5.09
C LYS A 243 -21.78 -6.60 -6.15
N THR A 244 -21.78 -6.20 -7.41
CA THR A 244 -21.25 -7.04 -8.51
C THR A 244 -19.73 -7.14 -8.41
N TYR A 245 -19.06 -6.01 -8.18
CA TYR A 245 -17.62 -5.94 -7.95
C TYR A 245 -17.16 -6.87 -6.82
N GLU A 246 -17.76 -6.77 -5.63
CA GLU A 246 -17.39 -7.59 -4.48
C GLU A 246 -17.65 -9.09 -4.72
N ARG A 247 -18.76 -9.43 -5.38
CA ARG A 247 -19.06 -10.82 -5.78
C ARG A 247 -17.98 -11.39 -6.70
N LEU A 248 -17.54 -10.62 -7.69
CA LEU A 248 -16.48 -11.03 -8.61
C LEU A 248 -15.15 -11.24 -7.87
N CYS A 249 -14.82 -10.35 -6.92
CA CYS A 249 -13.62 -10.51 -6.09
C CYS A 249 -13.64 -11.78 -5.24
N ARG A 250 -14.82 -12.27 -4.83
CA ARG A 250 -14.99 -13.56 -4.14
C ARG A 250 -15.01 -14.77 -5.07
N GLY A 251 -14.90 -14.58 -6.38
CA GLY A 251 -15.05 -15.66 -7.37
C GLY A 251 -16.51 -16.09 -7.59
N GLU A 252 -17.48 -15.31 -7.13
CA GLU A 252 -18.92 -15.53 -7.31
C GLU A 252 -19.46 -14.92 -8.63
N GLY A 253 -18.57 -14.85 -9.64
CA GLY A 253 -18.83 -14.25 -10.94
C GLY A 253 -19.77 -15.05 -11.83
N VAL A 254 -19.97 -14.55 -13.05
CA VAL A 254 -20.78 -15.25 -14.06
C VAL A 254 -20.06 -16.53 -14.44
N ARG A 255 -20.71 -17.68 -14.24
CA ARG A 255 -20.20 -18.95 -14.75
C ARG A 255 -20.56 -19.09 -16.21
N MET A 256 -19.58 -19.34 -17.05
CA MET A 256 -19.83 -19.67 -18.45
C MET A 256 -20.67 -20.94 -18.56
N THR A 257 -21.57 -20.98 -19.54
CA THR A 257 -22.25 -22.23 -19.88
C THR A 257 -21.23 -23.21 -20.45
N PRO A 258 -21.42 -24.54 -20.29
CA PRO A 258 -20.50 -25.53 -20.86
C PRO A 258 -20.22 -25.32 -22.36
N ARG A 259 -21.23 -24.88 -23.11
CA ARG A 259 -21.13 -24.54 -24.55
C ARG A 259 -20.24 -23.33 -24.84
N ARG A 260 -20.22 -22.32 -23.95
CA ARG A 260 -19.31 -21.17 -24.08
C ARG A 260 -17.91 -21.55 -23.66
N GLN A 261 -17.79 -22.27 -22.54
CA GLN A 261 -16.49 -22.73 -22.03
C GLN A 261 -15.77 -23.66 -23.01
N SER A 262 -16.49 -24.53 -23.73
CA SER A 262 -15.88 -25.41 -24.74
C SER A 262 -15.28 -24.67 -25.94
N ARG A 263 -15.53 -23.36 -26.08
CA ARG A 263 -14.93 -22.50 -27.12
C ARG A 263 -13.67 -21.80 -26.65
N LEU A 264 -13.35 -21.85 -25.36
CA LEU A 264 -12.10 -21.33 -24.82
C LEU A 264 -11.02 -22.41 -24.98
N PHE A 265 -9.85 -22.05 -25.50
CA PHE A 265 -8.78 -23.00 -25.72
C PHE A 265 -7.40 -22.38 -25.49
N CYS A 266 -6.48 -23.21 -25.02
CA CYS A 266 -5.07 -22.90 -24.95
C CYS A 266 -4.40 -23.25 -26.28
N ARG A 267 -3.48 -22.41 -26.74
CA ARG A 267 -2.80 -22.56 -28.02
C ARG A 267 -1.37 -22.06 -27.96
N TYR A 268 -0.55 -22.59 -28.86
CA TYR A 268 0.73 -22.00 -29.23
C TYR A 268 0.46 -20.99 -30.35
N PHE A 269 0.68 -19.71 -30.05
CA PHE A 269 0.33 -18.58 -30.89
C PHE A 269 1.61 -17.98 -31.49
N ASP A 270 1.63 -17.84 -32.82
CA ASP A 270 2.78 -17.35 -33.58
C ASP A 270 2.55 -15.96 -34.19
N ASN A 271 1.41 -15.32 -33.90
CA ASN A 271 0.99 -14.02 -34.44
C ASN A 271 1.17 -13.91 -35.95
N ASP A 272 0.43 -14.72 -36.70
CA ASP A 272 0.47 -14.76 -38.17
C ASP A 272 1.87 -15.01 -38.74
N ARG A 273 2.57 -15.99 -38.14
CA ARG A 273 3.95 -16.36 -38.48
C ARG A 273 4.96 -15.24 -38.27
N HIS A 274 4.78 -14.44 -37.22
CA HIS A 274 5.79 -13.46 -36.80
C HIS A 274 7.16 -14.16 -36.64
N PRO A 275 8.25 -13.65 -37.24
CA PRO A 275 9.53 -14.38 -37.31
C PRO A 275 10.07 -14.88 -35.96
N ARG A 276 9.78 -14.13 -34.88
CA ARG A 276 10.17 -14.51 -33.51
C ARG A 276 9.41 -15.71 -32.96
N TYR A 277 8.17 -15.91 -33.35
CA TYR A 277 7.25 -16.88 -32.73
C TYR A 277 6.95 -18.10 -33.60
N VAL A 278 7.48 -18.16 -34.83
CA VAL A 278 7.45 -19.39 -35.65
C VAL A 278 8.21 -20.53 -34.97
N ILE A 279 9.38 -20.24 -34.39
CA ILE A 279 10.24 -21.24 -33.74
C ILE A 279 9.90 -21.39 -32.24
N GLY A 280 9.55 -20.28 -31.58
CA GLY A 280 9.20 -20.24 -30.17
C GLY A 280 7.83 -19.63 -29.95
N PRO A 281 6.72 -20.32 -30.29
CA PRO A 281 5.39 -19.76 -30.18
C PRO A 281 5.00 -19.46 -28.75
N VAL A 282 4.18 -18.43 -28.59
CA VAL A 282 3.73 -17.95 -27.28
C VAL A 282 2.59 -18.81 -26.77
N LYS A 283 2.60 -19.13 -25.48
CA LYS A 283 1.48 -19.82 -24.83
C LYS A 283 0.34 -18.82 -24.61
N GLN A 284 -0.75 -18.99 -25.35
CA GLN A 284 -1.95 -18.15 -25.29
C GLN A 284 -3.14 -18.96 -24.76
N GLU A 285 -3.98 -18.35 -23.94
CA GLU A 285 -5.17 -18.93 -23.34
C GLU A 285 -6.31 -17.92 -23.42
N ASP A 286 -7.50 -18.38 -23.83
CA ASP A 286 -8.70 -17.54 -23.80
C ASP A 286 -9.32 -17.57 -22.40
N GLU A 287 -9.24 -16.45 -21.69
CA GLU A 287 -9.86 -16.27 -20.36
C GLU A 287 -11.36 -15.98 -20.47
N TRP A 288 -11.74 -15.27 -21.54
CA TRP A 288 -13.13 -14.90 -21.78
C TRP A 288 -13.43 -14.73 -23.27
N ASP A 289 -14.64 -15.11 -23.70
CA ASP A 289 -15.05 -15.07 -25.11
C ASP A 289 -15.59 -13.70 -25.54
N ARG A 290 -16.35 -13.00 -24.68
CA ARG A 290 -16.99 -11.70 -24.97
C ARG A 290 -17.09 -10.79 -23.72
N PRO A 291 -16.32 -9.70 -23.62
CA PRO A 291 -15.28 -9.27 -24.56
C PRO A 291 -14.15 -10.31 -24.61
N ARG A 292 -13.39 -10.34 -25.71
CA ARG A 292 -12.29 -11.30 -25.83
C ARG A 292 -11.17 -10.89 -24.88
N ILE A 293 -10.94 -11.70 -23.85
CA ILE A 293 -9.87 -11.50 -22.87
C ILE A 293 -8.91 -12.68 -23.03
N VAL A 294 -7.64 -12.36 -23.26
CA VAL A 294 -6.61 -13.35 -23.58
C VAL A 294 -5.50 -13.27 -22.55
N ARG A 295 -5.06 -14.41 -22.04
CA ARG A 295 -3.85 -14.53 -21.24
C ARG A 295 -2.70 -15.10 -22.07
N TYR A 296 -1.54 -14.47 -21.91
CA TYR A 296 -0.27 -14.95 -22.40
C TYR A 296 0.60 -15.41 -21.22
N HIS A 297 1.21 -16.59 -21.33
CA HIS A 297 2.00 -17.17 -20.24
C HIS A 297 3.51 -17.06 -20.47
N ASN A 298 4.24 -16.80 -19.39
CA ASN A 298 5.72 -16.76 -19.36
C ASN A 298 6.32 -15.76 -20.35
N ILE A 299 5.72 -14.56 -20.43
CA ILE A 299 6.09 -13.53 -21.42
C ILE A 299 7.29 -12.71 -20.97
N VAL A 300 7.46 -12.54 -19.67
CA VAL A 300 8.55 -11.78 -19.09
C VAL A 300 9.25 -12.66 -18.07
N SER A 301 10.58 -12.73 -18.15
CA SER A 301 11.37 -13.54 -17.24
C SER A 301 11.46 -12.91 -15.86
N ASP A 302 11.73 -13.71 -14.84
CA ASP A 302 11.93 -13.24 -13.46
C ASP A 302 12.98 -12.12 -13.36
N LYS A 303 14.10 -12.26 -14.08
CA LYS A 303 15.16 -11.26 -14.11
C LYS A 303 14.69 -9.93 -14.70
N GLU A 304 13.88 -9.98 -15.77
CA GLU A 304 13.31 -8.77 -16.39
C GLU A 304 12.30 -8.10 -15.45
N MET A 305 11.42 -8.89 -14.81
CA MET A 305 10.43 -8.39 -13.85
C MET A 305 11.07 -7.74 -12.62
N GLU A 306 12.10 -8.35 -12.04
CA GLU A 306 12.81 -7.76 -10.89
C GLU A 306 13.52 -6.47 -11.27
N LYS A 307 14.12 -6.39 -12.47
CA LYS A 307 14.74 -5.14 -12.92
C LYS A 307 13.72 -4.02 -13.11
N VAL A 308 12.54 -4.33 -13.66
CA VAL A 308 11.44 -3.35 -13.77
C VAL A 308 10.99 -2.86 -12.39
N LYS A 309 10.83 -3.77 -11.41
CA LYS A 309 10.49 -3.38 -10.01
C LYS A 309 11.58 -2.51 -9.38
N GLU A 310 12.85 -2.83 -9.58
CA GLU A 310 13.99 -2.06 -9.08
C GLU A 310 13.97 -0.62 -9.60
N LEU A 311 13.75 -0.43 -10.91
CA LEU A 311 13.64 0.89 -11.55
C LEU A 311 12.41 1.66 -11.05
N ALA A 312 11.29 0.98 -10.80
CA ALA A 312 10.05 1.60 -10.37
C ALA A 312 10.03 2.03 -8.90
N LYS A 313 10.60 1.22 -7.99
CA LYS A 313 10.60 1.44 -6.53
C LYS A 313 10.88 2.89 -6.08
N PRO A 314 11.97 3.55 -6.51
CA PRO A 314 12.28 4.91 -6.04
C PRO A 314 11.27 5.98 -6.51
N ARG A 315 10.55 5.68 -7.60
CA ARG A 315 9.61 6.59 -8.26
C ARG A 315 8.16 6.31 -7.93
N LEU A 316 7.87 5.28 -7.12
CA LEU A 316 6.52 5.00 -6.67
C LEU A 316 5.98 6.22 -5.92
N ARG A 317 4.91 6.80 -6.48
CA ARG A 317 4.14 7.87 -5.86
C ARG A 317 2.69 7.43 -5.81
N ARG A 318 1.93 7.96 -4.85
CA ARG A 318 0.50 7.67 -4.79
C ARG A 318 -0.14 8.11 -6.09
N ALA A 319 -0.99 7.25 -6.65
CA ALA A 319 -1.77 7.62 -7.82
C ALA A 319 -2.67 8.82 -7.46
N THR A 320 -2.43 9.96 -8.10
CA THR A 320 -3.26 11.16 -8.02
C THR A 320 -4.21 11.19 -9.22
N ILE A 321 -5.34 11.86 -9.03
CA ILE A 321 -6.34 12.10 -10.07
C ILE A 321 -6.50 13.60 -10.23
N SER A 322 -6.71 14.09 -11.45
CA SER A 322 -7.13 15.48 -11.63
C SER A 322 -8.58 15.60 -11.19
N ASN A 323 -8.86 16.42 -10.18
CA ASN A 323 -10.24 16.70 -9.79
C ASN A 323 -10.92 17.45 -10.95
N PRO A 324 -12.00 16.92 -11.54
CA PRO A 324 -12.62 17.50 -12.73
C PRO A 324 -13.28 18.87 -12.49
N VAL A 325 -13.53 19.24 -11.22
CA VAL A 325 -14.11 20.55 -10.84
C VAL A 325 -13.03 21.57 -10.50
N THR A 326 -11.97 21.15 -9.82
CA THR A 326 -10.95 22.08 -9.29
C THR A 326 -9.65 22.08 -10.10
N GLY A 327 -9.42 21.08 -10.95
CA GLY A 327 -8.17 20.87 -11.70
C GLY A 327 -6.97 20.50 -10.83
N VAL A 328 -7.17 20.34 -9.51
CA VAL A 328 -6.10 20.02 -8.55
C VAL A 328 -5.90 18.49 -8.52
N LEU A 329 -4.64 18.06 -8.47
CA LEU A 329 -4.29 16.65 -8.27
C LEU A 329 -4.68 16.22 -6.86
N GLU A 330 -5.72 15.40 -6.73
CA GLU A 330 -6.20 14.87 -5.45
C GLU A 330 -5.87 13.38 -5.31
N THR A 331 -5.73 12.91 -4.06
CA THR A 331 -5.55 11.48 -3.79
C THR A 331 -6.90 10.78 -3.86
N ALA A 332 -7.04 9.82 -4.79
CA ALA A 332 -8.29 9.10 -4.98
C ALA A 332 -8.54 8.09 -3.86
N HIS A 333 -9.70 8.17 -3.18
CA HIS A 333 -10.13 7.11 -2.26
C HIS A 333 -10.40 5.77 -2.97
N TYR A 334 -10.68 5.81 -4.28
CA TYR A 334 -11.02 4.66 -5.11
C TYR A 334 -9.83 3.91 -5.71
N ARG A 335 -8.60 4.47 -5.65
CA ARG A 335 -7.37 3.82 -6.15
C ARG A 335 -6.28 3.85 -5.08
N ILE A 336 -6.01 2.69 -4.49
CA ILE A 336 -5.06 2.52 -3.40
C ILE A 336 -3.90 1.69 -3.91
N SER A 337 -3.04 2.37 -4.67
CA SER A 337 -1.81 1.84 -5.23
C SER A 337 -0.80 2.98 -5.39
N LYS A 338 0.49 2.66 -5.35
CA LYS A 338 1.53 3.56 -5.87
C LYS A 338 1.89 3.14 -7.29
N SER A 339 2.11 4.13 -8.15
CA SER A 339 2.53 3.90 -9.53
C SER A 339 3.81 4.67 -9.86
N ALA A 340 4.56 4.13 -10.80
CA ALA A 340 5.69 4.76 -11.46
C ALA A 340 5.54 4.58 -12.97
N TRP A 341 6.14 5.46 -13.75
CA TRP A 341 6.17 5.38 -15.20
C TRP A 341 7.61 5.18 -15.65
N LEU A 342 7.81 4.22 -16.56
CA LEU A 342 9.11 3.88 -17.10
C LEU A 342 9.13 4.04 -18.62
N GLY A 343 9.96 4.96 -19.10
CA GLY A 343 10.15 5.20 -20.52
C GLY A 343 11.07 4.16 -21.17
N ALA A 344 10.88 3.92 -22.47
CA ALA A 344 11.70 2.95 -23.22
C ALA A 344 13.21 3.28 -23.17
N TYR A 345 13.54 4.57 -23.20
CA TYR A 345 14.92 5.08 -23.17
C TYR A 345 15.63 4.89 -21.83
N GLU A 346 14.90 4.56 -20.75
CA GLU A 346 15.46 4.52 -19.41
C GLU A 346 16.27 3.26 -19.13
N HIS A 347 15.88 2.14 -19.73
CA HIS A 347 16.62 0.89 -19.61
C HIS A 347 16.26 -0.09 -20.74
N PRO A 348 17.24 -0.82 -21.32
CA PRO A 348 16.98 -1.79 -22.40
C PRO A 348 15.94 -2.87 -22.08
N VAL A 349 15.68 -3.13 -20.80
CA VAL A 349 14.64 -4.08 -20.36
C VAL A 349 13.24 -3.59 -20.71
N VAL A 350 12.98 -2.28 -20.57
CA VAL A 350 11.68 -1.66 -20.85
C VAL A 350 11.42 -1.68 -22.35
N ASP A 351 12.43 -1.28 -23.12
CA ASP A 351 12.38 -1.33 -24.59
C ASP A 351 12.14 -2.76 -25.11
N LYS A 352 12.86 -3.74 -24.56
CA LYS A 352 12.67 -5.16 -24.91
C LYS A 352 11.25 -5.66 -24.57
N ILE A 353 10.64 -5.18 -23.49
CA ILE A 353 9.25 -5.49 -23.14
C ILE A 353 8.31 -4.83 -24.14
N ASN A 354 8.51 -3.57 -24.51
CA ASN A 354 7.69 -2.88 -25.53
C ASN A 354 7.73 -3.61 -26.87
N GLN A 355 8.93 -3.94 -27.38
CA GLN A 355 9.06 -4.72 -28.61
C GLN A 355 8.35 -6.07 -28.53
N ARG A 356 8.40 -6.73 -27.36
CA ARG A 356 7.71 -8.01 -27.16
C ARG A 356 6.18 -7.85 -27.20
N ILE A 357 5.65 -6.77 -26.63
CA ILE A 357 4.22 -6.45 -26.68
C ILE A 357 3.79 -6.22 -28.13
N GLU A 358 4.55 -5.44 -28.89
CA GLU A 358 4.31 -5.20 -30.32
C GLU A 358 4.31 -6.51 -31.11
N ASP A 359 5.36 -7.33 -30.98
CA ASP A 359 5.48 -8.59 -31.70
C ASP A 359 4.33 -9.57 -31.39
N ILE A 360 3.82 -9.58 -30.15
CA ILE A 360 2.74 -10.49 -29.71
C ILE A 360 1.38 -9.98 -30.16
N THR A 361 1.11 -8.69 -30.00
CA THR A 361 -0.20 -8.12 -30.26
C THR A 361 -0.40 -7.75 -31.73
N GLY A 362 0.70 -7.58 -32.48
CA GLY A 362 0.70 -7.02 -33.83
C GLY A 362 0.42 -5.51 -33.86
N LEU A 363 0.21 -4.88 -32.71
CA LEU A 363 -0.10 -3.44 -32.61
C LEU A 363 1.18 -2.64 -32.46
N ASP A 364 1.20 -1.47 -33.11
CA ASP A 364 2.30 -0.52 -32.96
C ASP A 364 2.32 0.05 -31.53
N VAL A 365 3.50 0.11 -30.90
CA VAL A 365 3.64 0.65 -29.54
C VAL A 365 4.43 1.96 -29.49
N THR A 366 4.74 2.57 -30.63
CA THR A 366 5.53 3.81 -30.69
C THR A 366 4.76 5.00 -30.09
N THR A 367 3.44 5.03 -30.28
CA THR A 367 2.52 6.02 -29.73
C THR A 367 1.92 5.58 -28.39
N ALA A 368 2.26 4.38 -27.92
CA ALA A 368 1.76 3.83 -26.67
C ALA A 368 2.38 4.55 -25.46
N GLU A 369 1.63 4.69 -24.38
CA GLU A 369 2.12 5.35 -23.16
C GLU A 369 3.32 4.63 -22.55
N ASP A 370 4.07 5.33 -21.71
CA ASP A 370 5.17 4.72 -20.94
C ASP A 370 4.69 3.53 -20.10
N LEU A 371 5.61 2.62 -19.80
CA LEU A 371 5.29 1.42 -19.06
C LEU A 371 4.93 1.81 -17.61
N GLN A 372 3.63 1.78 -17.28
CA GLN A 372 3.18 2.05 -15.93
C GLN A 372 3.45 0.82 -15.07
N VAL A 373 4.09 1.01 -13.92
CA VAL A 373 4.32 -0.03 -12.91
C VAL A 373 3.55 0.34 -11.66
N ALA A 374 2.70 -0.57 -11.17
CA ALA A 374 1.89 -0.35 -9.98
C ALA A 374 2.19 -1.39 -8.90
N ASN A 375 2.26 -0.92 -7.65
CA ASN A 375 2.29 -1.76 -6.45
C ASN A 375 1.07 -1.47 -5.57
N TYR A 376 0.37 -2.54 -5.17
CA TYR A 376 -0.78 -2.46 -4.28
C TYR A 376 -0.33 -2.79 -2.85
N GLY A 377 -0.65 -1.89 -1.92
CA GLY A 377 -0.46 -2.04 -0.48
C GLY A 377 -1.53 -2.90 0.19
N VAL A 378 -1.63 -2.78 1.51
CA VAL A 378 -2.62 -3.51 2.32
C VAL A 378 -4.03 -3.14 1.85
N GLY A 379 -4.81 -4.14 1.44
CA GLY A 379 -6.14 -3.94 0.86
C GLY A 379 -6.17 -3.03 -0.37
N GLY A 380 -5.02 -2.82 -1.02
CA GLY A 380 -4.89 -1.96 -2.19
C GLY A 380 -5.79 -2.44 -3.33
N GLN A 381 -6.53 -1.52 -3.93
CA GLN A 381 -7.50 -1.79 -4.99
C GLN A 381 -7.48 -0.71 -6.06
N TYR A 382 -8.16 -0.97 -7.17
CA TYR A 382 -8.56 0.04 -8.13
C TYR A 382 -10.02 -0.24 -8.47
N GLU A 383 -10.91 0.68 -8.10
CA GLU A 383 -12.33 0.58 -8.41
C GLU A 383 -12.64 0.50 -9.91
N PRO A 384 -13.85 0.03 -10.28
CA PRO A 384 -14.28 -0.11 -11.66
C PRO A 384 -14.09 1.16 -12.51
N HIS A 385 -13.38 1.01 -13.63
CA HIS A 385 -13.09 2.09 -14.58
C HIS A 385 -13.00 1.57 -16.01
N PHE A 386 -12.92 2.52 -16.94
CA PHE A 386 -12.54 2.28 -18.33
C PHE A 386 -11.12 2.77 -18.56
N ASP A 387 -10.40 2.07 -19.43
CA ASP A 387 -9.11 2.54 -19.89
C ASP A 387 -9.24 3.53 -21.05
N PHE A 388 -10.29 3.41 -21.87
CA PHE A 388 -10.60 4.36 -22.92
C PHE A 388 -11.35 5.58 -22.37
N GLY A 389 -11.23 6.71 -23.07
CA GLY A 389 -11.95 7.93 -22.75
C GLY A 389 -13.32 7.94 -23.40
N ARG A 390 -14.31 8.42 -22.66
CA ARG A 390 -15.71 8.41 -23.07
C ARG A 390 -16.10 9.69 -23.80
N LYS A 391 -17.12 9.64 -24.65
CA LYS A 391 -17.60 10.81 -25.42
C LYS A 391 -18.04 12.01 -24.56
N ASN A 392 -18.44 11.74 -23.32
CA ASN A 392 -18.84 12.73 -22.33
C ASN A 392 -17.67 13.19 -21.42
N GLU A 393 -16.45 12.75 -21.70
CA GLU A 393 -15.21 13.21 -21.08
C GLU A 393 -14.46 14.06 -22.12
N PRO A 394 -14.77 15.37 -22.25
CA PRO A 394 -14.00 16.24 -23.11
C PRO A 394 -12.53 16.23 -22.66
N ASP A 395 -11.61 16.27 -23.63
CA ASP A 395 -10.17 16.43 -23.45
C ASP A 395 -9.33 15.19 -23.04
N ALA A 396 -9.90 13.98 -22.91
CA ALA A 396 -9.16 12.83 -22.35
C ALA A 396 -7.86 12.44 -23.11
N PHE A 397 -7.74 12.73 -24.41
CA PHE A 397 -6.54 12.45 -25.21
C PHE A 397 -6.22 13.52 -26.27
N GLU A 398 -6.91 14.66 -26.26
CA GLU A 398 -6.69 15.70 -27.28
C GLU A 398 -5.26 16.28 -27.19
N GLU A 399 -4.74 16.47 -25.97
CA GLU A 399 -3.38 16.98 -25.74
C GLU A 399 -2.28 16.02 -26.23
N LEU A 400 -2.53 14.71 -26.21
CA LEU A 400 -1.56 13.70 -26.64
C LEU A 400 -1.51 13.58 -28.16
N GLY A 401 -2.60 13.88 -28.87
CA GLY A 401 -2.69 13.75 -30.33
C GLY A 401 -2.45 12.33 -30.84
N THR A 402 -2.60 11.32 -29.98
CA THR A 402 -2.38 9.89 -30.28
C THR A 402 -3.69 9.11 -30.42
N GLY A 403 -4.85 9.75 -30.19
CA GLY A 403 -6.16 9.09 -30.20
C GLY A 403 -6.44 8.33 -28.90
N ASN A 404 -7.55 7.61 -28.87
CA ASN A 404 -8.01 6.91 -27.69
C ASN A 404 -7.19 5.63 -27.44
N ARG A 405 -7.30 5.05 -26.24
CA ARG A 405 -6.59 3.81 -25.87
C ARG A 405 -7.33 2.62 -26.45
N ILE A 406 -6.77 2.03 -27.50
CA ILE A 406 -7.39 0.97 -28.29
C ILE A 406 -7.35 -0.40 -27.60
N ALA A 407 -6.31 -0.65 -26.79
CA ALA A 407 -6.07 -1.90 -26.11
C ALA A 407 -5.26 -1.72 -24.83
N THR A 408 -5.40 -2.66 -23.91
CA THR A 408 -4.63 -2.71 -22.67
C THR A 408 -3.86 -4.01 -22.58
N TRP A 409 -2.59 -3.88 -22.19
CA TRP A 409 -1.72 -4.98 -21.82
C TRP A 409 -1.37 -4.87 -20.33
N LEU A 410 -1.84 -5.85 -19.54
CA LEU A 410 -1.63 -5.92 -18.10
C LEU A 410 -0.71 -7.12 -17.76
N LEU A 411 0.53 -6.86 -17.38
CA LEU A 411 1.50 -7.86 -16.95
C LEU A 411 1.46 -8.06 -15.43
N TYR A 412 1.31 -9.30 -14.95
CA TYR A 412 1.48 -9.66 -13.54
C TYR A 412 2.94 -9.99 -13.24
N MET A 413 3.57 -9.22 -12.35
CA MET A 413 4.98 -9.37 -11.99
C MET A 413 5.20 -10.05 -10.63
N SER A 414 4.14 -10.46 -9.95
CA SER A 414 4.19 -11.23 -8.71
C SER A 414 3.00 -12.16 -8.58
N ASP A 415 3.19 -13.23 -7.82
CA ASP A 415 2.11 -14.10 -7.40
C ASP A 415 1.40 -13.48 -6.19
N VAL A 416 0.08 -13.62 -6.15
CA VAL A 416 -0.76 -13.14 -5.05
C VAL A 416 -1.46 -14.36 -4.48
N GLN A 417 -1.24 -14.65 -3.20
CA GLN A 417 -1.77 -15.84 -2.55
C GLN A 417 -3.30 -15.81 -2.46
N ALA A 418 -3.88 -14.64 -2.17
CA ALA A 418 -5.33 -14.48 -2.13
C ALA A 418 -5.77 -13.05 -2.49
N GLY A 419 -6.91 -12.95 -3.16
CA GLY A 419 -7.46 -11.69 -3.65
C GLY A 419 -6.70 -11.13 -4.87
N GLY A 420 -6.82 -9.83 -5.12
CA GLY A 420 -6.05 -9.16 -6.17
C GLY A 420 -6.43 -9.50 -7.62
N ALA A 421 -7.55 -10.18 -7.87
CA ALA A 421 -8.06 -10.45 -9.22
C ALA A 421 -8.28 -9.15 -10.02
N THR A 422 -8.13 -9.23 -11.34
CA THR A 422 -8.67 -8.22 -12.27
C THR A 422 -10.05 -8.68 -12.69
N VAL A 423 -11.08 -7.91 -12.36
CA VAL A 423 -12.48 -8.29 -12.59
C VAL A 423 -13.12 -7.35 -13.59
N PHE A 424 -13.96 -7.89 -14.47
CA PHE A 424 -14.71 -7.12 -15.48
C PHE A 424 -16.17 -7.09 -15.03
N THR A 425 -16.63 -5.96 -14.50
CA THR A 425 -17.90 -5.88 -13.76
C THR A 425 -19.10 -6.15 -14.66
N ASP A 426 -19.10 -5.59 -15.87
CA ASP A 426 -20.18 -5.76 -16.84
C ASP A 426 -20.14 -7.13 -17.53
N ALA A 427 -18.95 -7.66 -17.81
CA ALA A 427 -18.79 -8.99 -18.40
C ALA A 427 -19.02 -10.13 -17.39
N GLY A 428 -18.85 -9.86 -16.10
CA GLY A 428 -18.89 -10.86 -15.04
C GLY A 428 -17.67 -11.79 -15.01
N ALA A 429 -16.56 -11.39 -15.64
CA ALA A 429 -15.31 -12.15 -15.74
C ALA A 429 -14.36 -11.82 -14.58
N ALA A 430 -13.53 -12.78 -14.19
CA ALA A 430 -12.50 -12.59 -13.16
C ALA A 430 -11.21 -13.29 -13.57
N VAL A 431 -10.12 -12.54 -13.60
CA VAL A 431 -8.80 -12.99 -14.04
C VAL A 431 -7.84 -12.91 -12.86
N TRP A 432 -7.42 -14.07 -12.37
CA TRP A 432 -6.56 -14.15 -11.18
C TRP A 432 -5.09 -13.86 -11.54
N PRO A 433 -4.36 -13.13 -10.68
CA PRO A 433 -2.95 -12.80 -10.92
C PRO A 433 -2.08 -14.05 -10.90
N LYS A 434 -1.20 -14.17 -11.89
CA LYS A 434 -0.20 -15.24 -11.98
C LYS A 434 1.09 -14.64 -12.52
N LYS A 435 2.18 -14.73 -11.77
CA LYS A 435 3.46 -14.11 -12.13
C LYS A 435 3.93 -14.54 -13.52
N GLY A 436 4.47 -13.59 -14.28
CA GLY A 436 4.99 -13.81 -15.63
C GLY A 436 3.92 -13.94 -16.71
N THR A 437 2.63 -13.87 -16.34
CA THR A 437 1.53 -13.84 -17.30
C THR A 437 1.08 -12.41 -17.60
N ALA A 438 0.61 -12.19 -18.82
CA ALA A 438 0.00 -10.93 -19.22
C ALA A 438 -1.43 -11.16 -19.71
N VAL A 439 -2.31 -10.22 -19.42
CA VAL A 439 -3.70 -10.23 -19.85
C VAL A 439 -3.89 -9.10 -20.85
N PHE A 440 -4.55 -9.41 -21.95
CA PHE A 440 -4.76 -8.50 -23.06
C PHE A 440 -6.24 -8.47 -23.44
N TRP A 441 -6.75 -7.26 -23.65
CA TRP A 441 -8.08 -7.02 -24.19
C TRP A 441 -8.08 -5.74 -25.02
N TYR A 442 -9.04 -5.65 -25.93
CA TYR A 442 -9.32 -4.43 -26.67
C TYR A 442 -10.33 -3.59 -25.91
N ASN A 443 -10.03 -2.30 -25.76
CA ASN A 443 -10.91 -1.34 -25.10
C ASN A 443 -11.95 -0.76 -26.08
N LEU A 444 -11.60 -0.73 -27.37
CA LEU A 444 -12.44 -0.20 -28.43
C LEU A 444 -12.85 -1.29 -29.42
N HIS A 445 -14.08 -1.17 -29.93
CA HIS A 445 -14.56 -1.87 -31.10
C HIS A 445 -13.75 -1.45 -32.35
N PRO A 446 -13.76 -2.24 -33.45
CA PRO A 446 -13.15 -1.82 -34.71
C PRO A 446 -13.69 -0.50 -35.26
N SER A 447 -14.90 -0.08 -34.87
CA SER A 447 -15.47 1.23 -35.19
C SER A 447 -14.82 2.41 -34.46
N GLY A 448 -14.01 2.16 -33.42
CA GLY A 448 -13.47 3.19 -32.52
C GLY A 448 -14.39 3.48 -31.32
N GLU A 449 -15.60 2.93 -31.28
CA GLU A 449 -16.48 3.06 -30.11
C GLU A 449 -15.95 2.24 -28.92
N GLY A 450 -16.13 2.77 -27.71
CA GLY A 450 -15.72 2.11 -26.48
C GLY A 450 -16.53 0.85 -26.16
N ASP A 451 -15.86 -0.26 -25.88
CA ASP A 451 -16.53 -1.49 -25.44
C ASP A 451 -16.81 -1.42 -23.94
N TYR A 452 -18.03 -1.05 -23.57
CA TYR A 452 -18.46 -0.91 -22.17
C TYR A 452 -18.32 -2.22 -21.35
N ARG A 453 -18.26 -3.39 -22.00
CA ARG A 453 -18.06 -4.67 -21.29
C ARG A 453 -16.65 -4.81 -20.72
N THR A 454 -15.73 -3.93 -21.13
CA THR A 454 -14.34 -3.87 -20.64
C THR A 454 -14.20 -3.09 -19.34
N ARG A 455 -15.32 -2.61 -18.75
CA ARG A 455 -15.32 -1.97 -17.44
C ARG A 455 -14.70 -2.92 -16.42
N HIS A 456 -13.57 -2.53 -15.85
CA HIS A 456 -12.77 -3.44 -15.04
C HIS A 456 -12.19 -2.79 -13.80
N ALA A 457 -11.82 -3.62 -12.85
CA ALA A 457 -11.34 -3.22 -11.53
C ALA A 457 -10.23 -4.17 -11.05
N ALA A 458 -9.38 -3.68 -10.16
CA ALA A 458 -8.45 -4.50 -9.41
C ALA A 458 -9.02 -4.75 -8.01
N CYS A 459 -9.38 -6.00 -7.72
CA CYS A 459 -9.85 -6.42 -6.41
C CYS A 459 -8.82 -6.16 -5.31
N PRO A 460 -9.25 -5.93 -4.05
CA PRO A 460 -8.34 -5.71 -2.95
C PRO A 460 -7.42 -6.92 -2.76
N VAL A 461 -6.12 -6.69 -2.55
CA VAL A 461 -5.19 -7.77 -2.21
C VAL A 461 -5.48 -8.25 -0.79
N LEU A 462 -5.84 -9.52 -0.63
CA LEU A 462 -6.12 -10.11 0.67
C LEU A 462 -4.85 -10.64 1.33
N VAL A 463 -4.06 -11.42 0.58
CA VAL A 463 -2.76 -11.94 1.03
C VAL A 463 -1.77 -11.87 -0.12
N GLY A 464 -0.62 -11.25 0.15
CA GLY A 464 0.50 -11.19 -0.78
C GLY A 464 0.91 -9.79 -1.17
N ASN A 465 1.71 -9.74 -2.24
CA ASN A 465 2.21 -8.49 -2.80
C ASN A 465 1.87 -8.46 -4.29
N LYS A 466 1.01 -7.54 -4.72
CA LYS A 466 0.61 -7.42 -6.13
C LYS A 466 1.44 -6.34 -6.81
N TRP A 467 2.27 -6.77 -7.76
CA TRP A 467 2.97 -5.94 -8.72
C TRP A 467 2.40 -6.20 -10.10
N VAL A 468 2.00 -5.14 -10.76
CA VAL A 468 1.55 -5.21 -12.15
C VAL A 468 2.21 -4.13 -12.97
N SER A 469 2.21 -4.33 -14.28
CA SER A 469 2.58 -3.30 -15.22
C SER A 469 1.55 -3.18 -16.34
N ASN A 470 1.12 -1.94 -16.61
CA ASN A 470 0.20 -1.59 -17.68
C ASN A 470 0.95 -0.97 -18.85
N LYS A 471 0.53 -1.34 -20.05
CA LYS A 471 0.87 -0.65 -21.30
C LYS A 471 -0.43 -0.36 -22.04
N TRP A 472 -0.72 0.92 -22.23
CA TRP A 472 -1.88 1.38 -22.99
C TRP A 472 -1.47 1.72 -24.40
N ILE A 473 -2.11 1.06 -25.37
CA ILE A 473 -1.80 1.20 -26.79
C ILE A 473 -2.83 2.14 -27.40
N HIS A 474 -2.38 3.12 -28.18
CA HIS A 474 -3.25 4.12 -28.79
C HIS A 474 -3.68 3.76 -30.21
N GLU A 475 -4.74 4.42 -30.71
CA GLU A 475 -5.26 4.26 -32.07
C GLU A 475 -4.27 4.70 -33.16
N ARG A 476 -3.51 5.78 -32.92
CA ARG A 476 -2.54 6.29 -33.89
C ARG A 476 -1.39 5.30 -34.10
N GLY A 477 -1.05 5.02 -35.36
CA GLY A 477 -0.09 3.99 -35.74
C GLY A 477 -0.72 2.63 -36.06
N GLN A 478 -2.04 2.47 -35.84
CA GLN A 478 -2.75 1.23 -36.14
C GLN A 478 -3.49 1.26 -37.48
N GLU A 479 -3.43 2.34 -38.25
CA GLU A 479 -4.26 2.60 -39.43
C GLU A 479 -4.19 1.46 -40.46
N PHE A 480 -3.02 0.82 -40.57
CA PHE A 480 -2.78 -0.30 -41.47
C PHE A 480 -2.64 -1.66 -40.78
N ARG A 481 -2.48 -1.67 -39.45
CA ARG A 481 -2.31 -2.89 -38.64
C ARG A 481 -3.64 -3.42 -38.13
N ARG A 482 -4.59 -2.53 -37.83
CA ARG A 482 -5.95 -2.86 -37.39
C ARG A 482 -6.95 -2.00 -38.16
N ARG A 483 -7.49 -2.55 -39.25
CA ARG A 483 -8.47 -1.86 -40.10
C ARG A 483 -9.74 -1.56 -39.30
N CYS A 484 -10.26 -0.35 -39.44
CA CYS A 484 -11.50 0.06 -38.80
C CYS A 484 -12.71 -0.64 -39.44
N GLY A 485 -13.70 -0.95 -38.62
CA GLY A 485 -15.04 -1.36 -39.05
C GLY A 485 -15.97 -0.15 -39.14
N LEU A 486 -17.10 -0.29 -39.83
CA LEU A 486 -18.12 0.77 -39.88
C LEU A 486 -19.14 0.61 -38.74
N GLN A 487 -19.27 -0.60 -38.19
CA GLN A 487 -20.16 -0.96 -37.09
C GLN A 487 -19.41 -1.61 -35.94
N GLU A 488 -20.00 -1.60 -34.74
CA GLU A 488 -19.42 -2.25 -33.55
C GLU A 488 -19.28 -3.78 -33.67
N THR A 489 -20.06 -4.40 -34.56
CA THR A 489 -20.13 -5.85 -34.78
C THR A 489 -19.24 -6.37 -35.90
N ASP A 490 -18.58 -5.47 -36.63
CA ASP A 490 -17.75 -5.80 -37.80
C ASP A 490 -16.47 -6.56 -37.43
#